data_AF-G5SGH5-F1
#
_entry.id   AF-G5SGH5-F1
#
_cell.length_a   1.000
_cell.length_b   1.000
_cell.length_c   1.000
_cell.angle_alpha   90.00
_cell.angle_beta   90.00
_cell.angle_gamma   90.00
#
_symmetry.space_group_name_H-M   'P 1'
#
loop_
_entity.id
_entity.type
_entity.pdbx_description
1 polymer ?
#
loop_
_entity_poly.entity_id
_entity_poly.type
_entity_poly.pdbx_seq_one_letter_code
_entity_poly.pdbx_strand_id
1 'polypeptide(L)'
;MRITHIPTGIVTQCQNDRSQHKNKDQAMKQMKAKLYELEMQKKNAEKQAMEDTKSDIGWGSQIRSYVLDDSRIKDLRTGVETRNTQAVLDGSLDQFIEASLKAGL
;
A
#
# COMPACT_ATOMS: atom_id res chain seq x y z
N MET A 1 -19.78 -25.91 22.09
CA MET A 1 -18.50 -26.27 21.42
C MET A 1 -17.59 -25.06 21.41
N ARG A 2 -16.29 -25.24 21.70
CA ARG A 2 -15.26 -24.18 21.67
C ARG A 2 -14.15 -24.59 20.70
N ILE A 3 -13.67 -23.66 19.90
CA ILE A 3 -12.59 -23.86 18.93
C ILE A 3 -11.54 -22.78 19.17
N THR A 4 -10.29 -23.19 19.26
CA THR A 4 -9.13 -22.30 19.43
C THR A 4 -8.22 -22.46 18.23
N HIS A 5 -7.90 -21.35 17.56
CA HIS A 5 -6.90 -21.32 16.50
C HIS A 5 -5.52 -21.15 17.14
N ILE A 6 -4.72 -22.22 17.16
CA ILE A 6 -3.41 -22.26 17.85
C ILE A 6 -2.47 -21.14 17.39
N PRO A 7 -2.30 -20.86 16.08
CA PRO A 7 -1.35 -19.84 15.62
C PRO A 7 -1.70 -18.40 16.01
N THR A 8 -3.01 -18.06 16.08
CA THR A 8 -3.44 -16.67 16.36
C THR A 8 -4.03 -16.48 17.75
N GLY A 9 -4.24 -17.56 18.51
CA GLY A 9 -4.91 -17.54 19.81
C GLY A 9 -6.41 -17.21 19.74
N ILE A 10 -6.99 -17.02 18.55
CA ILE A 10 -8.42 -16.65 18.41
C ILE A 10 -9.29 -17.81 18.91
N VAL A 11 -10.25 -17.48 19.77
CA VAL A 11 -11.24 -18.42 20.28
C VAL A 11 -12.63 -18.08 19.72
N THR A 12 -13.34 -19.09 19.25
CA THR A 12 -14.77 -19.03 18.95
C THR A 12 -15.54 -20.08 19.73
N GLN A 13 -16.76 -19.75 20.10
CA GLN A 13 -17.62 -20.64 20.86
C GLN A 13 -19.07 -20.51 20.41
N CYS A 14 -19.77 -21.65 20.36
CA CYS A 14 -21.19 -21.70 20.08
C CYS A 14 -21.87 -22.73 20.99
N GLN A 15 -23.00 -22.33 21.60
CA GLN A 15 -23.81 -23.16 22.50
C GLN A 15 -25.32 -23.08 22.17
N ASN A 16 -25.68 -22.49 21.03
CA ASN A 16 -27.06 -22.11 20.74
C ASN A 16 -27.95 -23.29 20.34
N ASP A 17 -27.38 -24.36 19.78
CA ASP A 17 -28.12 -25.52 19.32
C ASP A 17 -28.02 -26.71 20.28
N ARG A 18 -29.04 -27.57 20.28
CA ARG A 18 -29.00 -28.88 20.96
C ARG A 18 -27.98 -29.84 20.34
N SER A 19 -27.69 -29.70 19.04
CA SER A 19 -26.77 -30.58 18.32
C SER A 19 -25.32 -30.09 18.41
N GLN A 20 -24.40 -30.99 18.79
CA GLN A 20 -22.97 -30.70 18.86
C GLN A 20 -22.39 -30.37 17.47
N HIS A 21 -22.81 -31.07 16.42
CA HIS A 21 -22.33 -30.84 15.05
C HIS A 21 -22.74 -29.45 14.55
N LYS A 22 -24.00 -29.04 14.79
CA LYS A 22 -24.46 -27.68 14.44
C LYS A 22 -23.67 -26.59 15.18
N ASN A 23 -23.43 -26.78 16.47
CA ASN A 23 -22.58 -25.87 17.26
C ASN A 23 -21.13 -25.82 16.73
N LYS A 24 -20.58 -26.95 16.27
CA LYS A 24 -19.24 -27.00 15.67
C LYS A 24 -19.20 -26.25 14.34
N ASP A 25 -20.18 -26.45 13.47
CA ASP A 25 -20.25 -25.77 12.17
C ASP A 25 -20.40 -24.25 12.34
N GLN A 26 -21.21 -23.80 13.29
CA GLN A 26 -21.39 -22.38 13.58
C GLN A 26 -20.11 -21.75 14.18
N ALA A 27 -19.45 -22.44 15.11
CA ALA A 27 -18.17 -21.97 15.65
C ALA A 27 -17.07 -21.91 14.58
N MET A 28 -17.08 -22.83 13.61
CA MET A 28 -16.17 -22.81 12.45
C MET A 28 -16.47 -21.65 11.49
N LYS A 29 -17.75 -21.33 11.22
CA LYS A 29 -18.12 -20.16 10.41
C LYS A 29 -17.61 -18.86 11.06
N GLN A 30 -17.82 -18.71 12.37
CA GLN A 30 -17.30 -17.58 13.13
C GLN A 30 -15.77 -17.52 13.11
N MET A 31 -15.09 -18.68 13.21
CA MET A 31 -13.63 -18.73 13.19
C MET A 31 -13.09 -18.25 11.85
N LYS A 32 -13.67 -18.72 10.74
CA LYS A 32 -13.28 -18.28 9.38
C LYS A 32 -13.46 -16.78 9.20
N ALA A 33 -14.58 -16.22 9.67
CA ALA A 33 -14.84 -14.78 9.60
C ALA A 33 -13.79 -13.97 10.36
N LYS A 34 -13.47 -14.37 11.61
CA LYS A 34 -12.45 -13.69 12.43
C LYS A 34 -11.04 -13.78 11.83
N LEU A 35 -10.68 -14.93 11.27
CA LEU A 35 -9.36 -15.09 10.62
C LEU A 35 -9.25 -14.23 9.36
N TYR A 36 -10.33 -14.15 8.58
CA TYR A 36 -10.37 -13.29 7.40
C TYR A 36 -10.27 -11.80 7.77
N GLU A 37 -10.98 -11.38 8.81
CA GLU A 37 -10.91 -10.02 9.33
C GLU A 37 -9.49 -9.67 9.81
N LEU A 38 -8.82 -10.59 10.52
CA LEU A 38 -7.44 -10.41 10.96
C LEU A 38 -6.46 -10.25 9.78
N GLU A 39 -6.60 -11.06 8.74
CA GLU A 39 -5.78 -10.91 7.51
C GLU A 39 -6.07 -9.60 6.77
N MET A 40 -7.33 -9.17 6.73
CA MET A 40 -7.69 -7.89 6.13
C MET A 40 -7.09 -6.71 6.91
N GLN A 41 -7.15 -6.76 8.24
CA GLN A 41 -6.54 -5.76 9.11
C GLN A 41 -5.02 -5.68 8.90
N LYS A 42 -4.33 -6.83 8.79
CA LYS A 42 -2.88 -6.85 8.48
C LYS A 42 -2.58 -6.21 7.14
N LYS A 43 -3.30 -6.58 6.08
CA LYS A 43 -3.13 -5.99 4.75
C LYS A 43 -3.40 -4.49 4.74
N ASN A 44 -4.40 -4.03 5.48
CA ASN A 44 -4.71 -2.61 5.58
C ASN A 44 -3.64 -1.86 6.38
N ALA A 45 -3.09 -2.46 7.44
CA ALA A 45 -1.97 -1.88 8.19
C ALA A 45 -0.70 -1.78 7.34
N GLU A 46 -0.39 -2.80 6.52
CA GLU A 46 0.73 -2.77 5.57
C GLU A 46 0.55 -1.67 4.52
N LYS A 47 -0.67 -1.52 3.98
CA LYS A 47 -1.01 -0.43 3.05
C LYS A 47 -0.89 0.93 3.73
N GLN A 48 -1.38 1.07 4.96
CA GLN A 48 -1.29 2.32 5.69
C GLN A 48 0.16 2.69 5.97
N ALA A 49 1.00 1.73 6.37
CA ALA A 49 2.43 1.97 6.55
C ALA A 49 3.11 2.44 5.24
N MET A 50 2.71 1.88 4.09
CA MET A 50 3.19 2.33 2.78
C MET A 50 2.71 3.76 2.46
N GLU A 51 1.44 4.08 2.72
CA GLU A 51 0.92 5.45 2.53
C GLU A 51 1.54 6.44 3.51
N ASP A 52 1.83 6.05 4.75
CA ASP A 52 2.51 6.90 5.74
C ASP A 52 3.97 7.17 5.35
N THR A 53 4.63 6.25 4.62
CA THR A 53 5.94 6.50 4.02
C THR A 53 5.89 7.42 2.79
N LYS A 54 4.70 7.65 2.23
CA LYS A 54 4.55 8.54 1.09
C LYS A 54 4.72 9.98 1.56
N SER A 55 5.61 10.72 0.89
CA SER A 55 5.80 12.14 1.14
C SER A 55 4.49 12.91 0.93
N ASP A 56 4.25 13.90 1.78
CA ASP A 56 3.09 14.78 1.70
C ASP A 56 2.98 15.42 0.30
N ILE A 57 1.77 15.64 -0.20
CA ILE A 57 1.52 16.34 -1.47
C ILE A 57 1.48 17.85 -1.19
N GLY A 58 2.55 18.35 -0.57
CA GLY A 58 2.74 19.74 -0.21
C GLY A 58 3.75 20.45 -1.11
N TRP A 59 3.78 21.78 -1.07
CA TRP A 59 4.71 22.60 -1.87
C TRP A 59 6.21 22.31 -1.61
N GLY A 60 6.55 21.70 -0.47
CA GLY A 60 7.93 21.37 -0.07
C GLY A 60 8.45 20.01 -0.55
N SER A 61 7.60 19.15 -1.14
CA SER A 61 7.97 17.78 -1.56
C SER A 61 8.12 17.61 -3.08
N GLN A 62 8.16 18.72 -3.83
CA GLN A 62 8.22 18.70 -5.28
C GLN A 62 9.55 18.11 -5.79
N ILE A 63 9.47 17.04 -6.59
CA ILE A 63 10.65 16.38 -7.16
C ILE A 63 11.06 16.94 -8.54
N ARG A 64 10.12 17.52 -9.29
CA ARG A 64 10.36 18.00 -10.66
C ARG A 64 9.48 19.20 -10.98
N SER A 65 10.07 20.20 -11.65
CA SER A 65 9.39 21.39 -12.14
C SER A 65 9.15 21.28 -13.64
N TYR A 66 7.90 21.49 -14.06
CA TYR A 66 7.45 21.48 -15.45
C TYR A 66 6.99 22.89 -15.83
N VAL A 67 7.88 23.67 -16.42
CA VAL A 67 7.68 25.08 -16.80
C VAL A 67 7.52 25.12 -18.31
N LEU A 68 6.29 24.92 -18.79
CA LEU A 68 6.01 24.68 -20.21
C LEU A 68 6.06 25.95 -21.07
N ASP A 69 5.78 27.11 -20.48
CA ASP A 69 5.91 28.44 -21.09
C ASP A 69 7.36 28.75 -21.48
N ASP A 70 8.33 28.34 -20.66
CA ASP A 70 9.78 28.41 -20.94
C ASP A 70 10.32 27.11 -21.59
N SER A 71 9.43 26.19 -21.99
CA SER A 71 9.76 24.88 -22.55
C SER A 71 10.86 24.15 -21.74
N ARG A 72 10.76 24.13 -20.41
CA ARG A 72 11.78 23.54 -19.53
C ARG A 72 11.18 22.58 -18.53
N ILE A 73 11.80 21.41 -18.39
CA ILE A 73 11.52 20.47 -17.32
C ILE A 73 12.83 20.19 -16.56
N LYS A 74 12.81 20.33 -15.24
CA LYS A 74 13.99 20.16 -14.38
C LYS A 74 13.67 19.32 -13.14
N ASP A 75 14.44 18.25 -12.92
CA ASP A 75 14.39 17.46 -11.69
C ASP A 75 15.17 18.20 -10.59
N LEU A 76 14.51 18.47 -9.47
CA LEU A 76 15.06 19.27 -8.37
C LEU A 76 16.01 18.46 -7.49
N ARG A 77 15.94 17.12 -7.57
CA ARG A 77 16.78 16.23 -6.77
C ARG A 77 18.11 15.93 -7.45
N THR A 78 18.07 15.69 -8.76
CA THR A 78 19.26 15.32 -9.56
C THR A 78 19.84 16.50 -10.35
N GLY A 79 19.08 17.59 -10.49
CA GLY A 79 19.48 18.77 -11.28
C GLY A 79 19.38 18.60 -12.79
N VAL A 80 19.04 17.39 -13.28
CA VAL A 80 18.88 17.10 -14.72
C VAL A 80 17.75 17.95 -15.30
N GLU A 81 18.03 18.61 -16.42
CA GLU A 81 17.07 19.44 -17.14
C GLU A 81 17.01 19.09 -18.62
N THR A 82 15.84 19.33 -19.22
CA THR A 82 15.62 19.17 -20.66
C THR A 82 14.68 20.25 -21.17
N ARG A 83 14.87 20.62 -22.45
CA ARG A 83 14.03 21.59 -23.15
C ARG A 83 13.00 20.97 -24.10
N ASN A 84 13.14 19.67 -24.38
CA ASN A 84 12.16 18.96 -25.19
C ASN A 84 11.02 18.47 -24.30
N THR A 85 10.12 19.40 -23.95
CA THR A 85 9.01 19.12 -23.02
C THR A 85 8.05 18.08 -23.57
N GLN A 86 7.76 18.14 -24.87
CA GLN A 86 6.85 17.22 -25.53
C GLN A 86 7.32 15.77 -25.40
N ALA A 87 8.60 15.49 -25.67
CA ALA A 87 9.14 14.14 -25.53
C ALA A 87 9.03 13.58 -24.11
N VAL A 88 9.18 14.43 -23.09
CA VAL A 88 9.03 14.03 -21.68
C VAL A 88 7.57 13.72 -21.35
N LEU A 89 6.64 14.55 -21.83
CA LEU A 89 5.20 14.33 -21.66
C LEU A 89 4.73 13.08 -22.41
N ASP A 90 5.39 12.74 -23.53
CA ASP A 90 5.17 11.52 -24.31
C ASP A 90 5.89 10.28 -23.72
N GLY A 91 6.56 10.41 -22.56
CA GLY A 91 7.09 9.29 -21.79
C GLY A 91 8.61 9.15 -21.76
N SER A 92 9.38 10.09 -22.30
CA SER A 92 10.85 10.10 -22.25
C SER A 92 11.39 10.46 -20.85
N LEU A 93 11.12 9.58 -19.87
CA LEU A 93 11.46 9.76 -18.46
C LEU A 93 12.79 9.13 -18.06
N ASP A 94 13.36 8.25 -18.88
CA ASP A 94 14.55 7.46 -18.56
C ASP A 94 15.73 8.33 -18.08
N GLN A 95 15.97 9.47 -18.72
CA GLN A 95 17.01 10.43 -18.32
C GLN A 95 16.91 10.87 -16.86
N PHE A 96 15.69 10.99 -16.31
CA PHE A 96 15.47 11.38 -14.92
C PHE A 96 15.53 10.17 -13.98
N ILE A 97 15.02 9.01 -14.42
CA ILE A 97 15.01 7.77 -13.64
C ILE A 97 16.44 7.29 -13.42
N GLU A 98 17.24 7.18 -14.50
CA GLU A 98 18.63 6.76 -14.41
C GLU A 98 19.46 7.69 -13.53
N ALA A 99 19.26 9.00 -13.66
CA ALA A 99 19.94 9.99 -12.84
C ALA A 99 19.57 9.85 -11.35
N SER A 100 18.30 9.54 -11.05
CA SER A 100 17.82 9.33 -9.68
C SER A 100 18.45 8.08 -9.06
N LEU A 101 18.46 6.97 -9.82
CA LEU A 101 19.04 5.70 -9.38
C LEU A 101 20.56 5.81 -9.16
N LYS A 102 21.28 6.53 -10.02
CA LYS A 102 22.72 6.79 -9.85
C LYS A 102 23.02 7.66 -8.61
N ALA A 103 22.09 8.55 -8.24
CA ALA A 103 22.20 9.38 -7.05
C ALA A 103 21.82 8.66 -5.75
N GLY A 104 21.32 7.41 -5.82
CA GLY A 104 20.90 6.63 -4.66
C GLY A 104 19.58 7.11 -4.03
N LEU A 105 18.73 7.76 -4.84
CA LEU A 105 17.41 8.27 -4.45
C LEU A 105 16.28 7.29 -4.78
#